data_AF-A0A2N5XE44-F1
#
_entry.id   AF-A0A2N5XE44-F1
#
_cell.length_a   1.000
_cell.length_b   1.000
_cell.length_c   1.000
_cell.angle_alpha   90.00
_cell.angle_beta   90.00
_cell.angle_gamma   90.00
#
_symmetry.space_group_name_H-M   'P 1'
#
loop_
_entity.id
_entity.type
_entity.pdbx_description
1 polymer ?
#
loop_
_entity_poly.entity_id
_entity_poly.type
_entity_poly.pdbx_seq_one_letter_code
_entity_poly.pdbx_strand_id
1 'polypeptide(L)' 'MRLLVVTAVAVERDSAATGLAARFRDAPEEEALPGRRSLLVLRDGRHRADLLAAGVGP' A
#
# COMPACT_ATOMS: atom_id res chain seq x y z
N MET A 1 -12.99 -7.89 -5.55
CA MET A 1 -13.14 -7.43 -4.14
C MET A 1 -12.11 -6.34 -3.88
N ARG A 2 -12.45 -5.28 -3.13
CA ARG A 2 -11.53 -4.18 -2.82
C ARG A 2 -11.27 -4.12 -1.32
N LEU A 3 -10.01 -3.98 -0.92
CA LEU A 3 -9.57 -3.81 0.46
C LEU A 3 -8.80 -2.50 0.57
N LEU A 4 -9.15 -1.67 1.54
CA LEU A 4 -8.39 -0.46 1.90
C LEU A 4 -7.81 -0.66 3.30
N VAL A 5 -6.50 -0.49 3.41
CA VAL A 5 -5.77 -0.50 4.69
C VAL A 5 -5.16 0.87 4.86
N VAL A 6 -5.41 1.48 6.02
CA VAL A 6 -4.90 2.81 6.35
C VAL A 6 -3.98 2.67 7.55
N THR A 7 -2.76 3.18 7.44
CA THR A 7 -1.77 3.24 8.51
C THR A 7 -1.18 4.65 8.64
N ALA A 8 -0.79 5.02 9.85
CA ALA A 8 -0.09 6.27 10.14
C ALA A 8 1.45 6.11 10.16
N VAL A 9 1.96 4.91 9.86
CA VAL A 9 3.39 4.61 9.97
C VAL A 9 3.89 3.91 8.71
N ALA A 10 4.93 4.44 8.08
CA ALA A 10 5.52 3.87 6.87
C ALA A 10 5.99 2.41 7.05
N VAL A 11 6.55 2.06 8.21
CA VAL A 11 7.02 0.69 8.48
C VAL A 11 5.89 -0.35 8.51
N GLU A 12 4.70 0.06 8.96
CA GLU A 12 3.51 -0.79 8.96
C GLU A 12 2.99 -0.99 7.54
N ARG A 13 3.07 0.05 6.69
CA ARG A 13 2.78 -0.03 5.26
C ARG A 13 3.65 -1.08 4.60
N ASP A 14 4.95 -1.05 4.84
CA ASP A 14 5.91 -1.96 4.19
C ASP A 14 5.75 -3.41 4.69
N SER A 15 5.44 -3.59 5.98
CA SER A 15 5.12 -4.91 6.55
C SER A 15 3.83 -5.48 5.95
N ALA A 16 2.78 -4.66 5.83
CA ALA A 16 1.53 -5.04 5.19
C ALA A 16 1.72 -5.30 3.69
N ALA A 17 2.52 -4.48 3.01
CA ALA A 17 2.87 -4.63 1.61
C ALA A 17 3.59 -5.96 1.35
N THR A 18 4.54 -6.34 2.21
CA THR A 18 5.25 -7.62 2.10
C THR A 18 4.30 -8.80 2.26
N GLY A 19 3.41 -8.76 3.27
CA GLY A 19 2.41 -9.80 3.49
C GLY A 19 1.40 -9.90 2.35
N LEU A 20 0.97 -8.77 1.78
CA LEU A 20 0.07 -8.72 0.65
C LEU A 20 0.77 -9.12 -0.65
N ALA A 21 2.00 -8.70 -0.92
CA ALA A 21 2.76 -9.04 -2.12
C ALA A 21 3.02 -10.55 -2.25
N ALA A 22 3.10 -11.29 -1.15
CA ALA A 22 3.14 -12.75 -1.19
C ALA A 22 1.85 -13.38 -1.79
N ARG A 23 0.74 -12.64 -1.78
CA ARG A 23 -0.59 -13.07 -2.23
C ARG A 23 -1.04 -12.43 -3.55
N PHE A 24 -0.58 -11.21 -3.81
CA PHE A 24 -0.87 -10.44 -5.03
C PHE A 24 0.31 -10.61 -6.02
N ARG A 25 0.03 -11.15 -7.21
CA ARG A 25 1.09 -11.53 -8.17
C ARG A 25 1.70 -10.37 -8.94
N ASP A 26 1.04 -9.22 -8.97
CA ASP A 26 1.53 -8.05 -9.69
C ASP A 26 2.53 -7.27 -8.81
N ALA A 27 3.51 -6.63 -9.44
CA ALA A 27 4.41 -5.71 -8.74
C ALA A 27 3.59 -4.54 -8.15
N PRO A 28 3.84 -4.15 -6.89
CA PRO A 28 3.09 -3.07 -6.26
C PRO A 28 3.39 -1.72 -6.95
N GLU A 29 2.34 -0.93 -7.18
CA GLU A 29 2.43 0.43 -7.73
C GLU A 29 2.42 1.45 -6.58
N GLU A 30 3.38 2.36 -6.52
CA GLU A 30 3.44 3.41 -5.50
C GLU A 30 3.07 4.79 -6.08
N GLU A 31 2.18 5.49 -5.38
CA GLU A 31 1.74 6.86 -5.71
C GLU A 31 1.99 7.79 -4.52
N ALA A 32 2.77 8.85 -4.73
CA ALA A 32 2.96 9.91 -3.75
C ALA A 32 1.71 10.82 -3.70
N LEU A 33 1.21 11.09 -2.50
CA LEU A 33 0.02 11.90 -2.26
C LEU A 33 0.35 13.21 -1.51
N PRO A 34 -0.47 14.26 -1.66
CA PRO A 34 -0.27 15.50 -0.93
C PRO A 34 -0.24 15.30 0.59
N GLY A 35 0.54 16.12 1.30
CA GLY A 35 0.58 16.11 2.77
C GLY A 35 1.38 14.94 3.37
N ARG A 36 2.53 14.59 2.77
CA ARG A 36 3.42 13.51 3.21
C ARG A 36 2.73 12.15 3.30
N ARG A 37 1.85 11.86 2.34
CA ARG A 37 1.15 10.59 2.25
C ARG A 37 1.68 9.79 1.06
N SER A 38 1.61 8.48 1.14
CA SER A 38 1.92 7.57 0.04
C SER A 38 0.85 6.49 -0.04
N LEU A 39 0.46 6.11 -1.24
CA LEU A 39 -0.45 5.01 -1.51
C LEU A 39 0.32 3.90 -2.23
N LEU A 40 0.29 2.69 -1.68
CA LEU A 40 0.74 1.50 -2.38
C LEU A 40 -0.47 0.71 -2.87
N VAL A 41 -0.48 0.32 -4.13
CA VAL A 41 -1.57 -0.40 -4.77
C VAL A 41 -1.08 -1.77 -5.21
N LEU A 42 -1.73 -2.82 -4.73
CA LEU A 42 -1.48 -4.21 -5.15
C LEU A 42 -2.69 -4.77 -5.89
N ARG A 43 -2.45 -5.51 -6.98
CA ARG A 43 -3.48 -6.11 -7.84
C ARG A 43 -3.11 -7.55 -8.22
N ASP A 44 -4.12 -8.35 -8.56
CA ASP A 44 -3.93 -9.73 -9.06
C ASP A 44 -4.96 -10.11 -10.15
N GLY A 45 -5.38 -9.13 -10.94
CA GLY A 45 -6.42 -9.27 -11.97
C GLY A 45 -7.86 -9.34 -11.45
N ARG A 46 -8.13 -9.78 -10.21
CA ARG A 46 -9.49 -9.83 -9.62
C ARG A 46 -9.64 -9.07 -8.30
N HIS A 47 -8.55 -8.87 -7.60
CA HIS A 47 -8.49 -8.23 -6.30
C HIS A 47 -7.63 -6.96 -6.38
N ARG A 48 -7.95 -6.01 -5.50
CA ARG A 48 -7.18 -4.77 -5.31
C ARG A 48 -7.04 -4.49 -3.82
N ALA A 49 -5.81 -4.24 -3.38
CA ALA A 49 -5.49 -3.75 -2.05
C ALA A 49 -4.83 -2.38 -2.16
N ASP A 50 -5.37 -1.41 -1.44
CA ASP A 50 -4.86 -0.04 -1.35
C ASP A 50 -4.28 0.14 0.07
N LEU A 51 -2.99 0.44 0.19
CA LEU A 51 -2.29 0.70 1.45
C LEU A 51 -1.92 2.18 1.54
N LEU A 52 -2.63 2.95 2.36
CA LEU A 52 -2.36 4.36 2.57
C LEU A 52 -1.48 4.54 3.82
N ALA A 53 -0.34 5.20 3.66
CA ALA A 53 0.49 5.67 4.76
C ALA A 53 0.49 7.20 4.84
N ALA A 54 0.36 7.75 6.04
CA ALA A 54 0.56 9.17 6.32
C ALA A 54 1.81 9.36 7.18
N GLY A 55 2.71 10.25 6.77
CA GLY A 55 3.94 10.55 7.49
C GLY A 55 5.19 9.95 6.84
N VAL A 56 5.64 10.54 5.73
CA VAL A 56 7.03 10.37 5.27
C VAL A 56 7.59 11.73 4.82
N GLY A 57 8.32 12.37 5.74
CA GLY A 57 9.52 13.13 5.44
C GLY A 57 10.67 12.44 6.20
N PRO A 58 11.95 12.69 5.86
CA PRO A 58 13.06 12.17 6.65
C PRO A 58 12.91 12.51 8.14
#